data_AF-T1DEN6-F1
#
_entry.id   AF-T1DEN6-F1
#
_cell.length_a   1.000
_cell.length_b   1.000
_cell.length_c   1.000
_cell.angle_alpha   90.00
_cell.angle_beta   90.00
_cell.angle_gamma   90.00
#
_symmetry.space_group_name_H-M   'P 1'
#
loop_
_entity.id
_entity.type
_entity.pdbx_description
1 polymer ?
#
loop_
_entity_poly.entity_id
_entity_poly.type
_entity_poly.pdbx_seq_one_letter_code
_entity_poly.pdbx_strand_id
1 'polypeptide(L)'
;MSLKWIVPVVVVLAAAAWSMGEQTQPQGPADEVQLQAGGNLADQHQALVLHVLEQRAASVPAENADTVAAILGESEHQLEACAAALAVHQQVWQYKVCTSAVQHQGMAALNALQATAGAV
;
A
#
# COMPACT_ATOMS: atom_id res chain seq x y z
N MET A 1 -36.44 -35.80 -8.81
CA MET A 1 -35.74 -35.78 -7.51
C MET A 1 -34.34 -35.28 -7.76
N SER A 2 -34.13 -33.97 -7.58
CA SER A 2 -32.98 -33.23 -8.13
C SER A 2 -31.78 -33.18 -7.20
N LEU A 3 -30.64 -33.56 -7.78
CA LEU A 3 -29.28 -33.02 -7.60
C LEU A 3 -29.01 -32.18 -6.33
N LYS A 4 -28.51 -32.84 -5.29
CA LYS A 4 -27.81 -32.21 -4.15
C LYS A 4 -26.31 -32.19 -4.44
N TRP A 5 -25.86 -31.26 -5.29
CA TRP A 5 -24.45 -30.96 -5.56
C TRP A 5 -24.31 -29.44 -5.79
N ILE A 6 -24.28 -28.65 -4.73
CA ILE A 6 -24.01 -27.19 -4.82
C ILE A 6 -23.09 -26.79 -3.67
N VAL A 7 -21.87 -27.33 -3.62
CA VAL A 7 -20.75 -26.74 -2.87
C VAL A 7 -19.46 -27.18 -3.59
N PRO A 8 -19.06 -26.51 -4.69
CA PRO A 8 -17.78 -25.79 -4.59
C PRO A 8 -17.63 -24.56 -5.52
N VAL A 9 -18.72 -23.97 -6.05
CA VAL A 9 -18.62 -22.91 -7.08
C VAL A 9 -18.27 -21.52 -6.51
N VAL A 10 -18.49 -21.26 -5.22
CA VAL A 10 -18.25 -19.93 -4.64
C VAL A 10 -16.76 -19.61 -4.49
N VAL A 11 -15.90 -20.63 -4.31
CA VAL A 11 -14.45 -20.40 -4.14
C VAL A 11 -13.77 -20.05 -5.46
N VAL A 12 -14.34 -20.45 -6.62
CA VAL A 12 -13.72 -20.22 -7.93
C VAL A 12 -14.06 -18.83 -8.51
N LEU A 13 -15.12 -18.18 -8.03
CA LEU A 13 -15.53 -16.84 -8.51
C LEU A 13 -14.70 -15.69 -7.91
N ALA A 14 -14.04 -15.88 -6.76
CA ALA A 14 -13.16 -14.86 -6.18
C ALA A 14 -11.80 -14.73 -6.91
N ALA A 15 -11.39 -15.75 -7.66
CA ALA A 15 -10.13 -15.75 -8.40
C ALA A 15 -10.25 -15.19 -9.83
N ALA A 16 -11.46 -15.15 -10.41
CA ALA A 16 -11.69 -14.75 -11.80
C ALA A 16 -12.09 -13.27 -11.99
N ALA A 17 -12.27 -12.50 -10.91
CA ALA A 17 -12.54 -11.05 -11.01
C ALA A 17 -11.29 -10.21 -11.32
N TRP A 18 -10.11 -10.84 -11.39
CA TRP A 18 -8.87 -10.20 -11.81
C TRP A 18 -8.57 -10.48 -13.30
N SER A 19 -9.57 -10.35 -14.18
CA SER A 19 -9.30 -10.18 -15.61
C SER A 19 -10.38 -9.33 -16.26
N MET A 20 -9.98 -8.16 -16.75
CA MET A 20 -10.76 -7.21 -17.57
C MET A 20 -11.80 -6.35 -16.83
N GLY A 21 -11.34 -5.18 -16.39
CA GLY A 21 -12.14 -3.97 -16.31
C GLY A 21 -11.30 -2.84 -16.89
N GLU A 22 -11.76 -2.28 -18.01
CA GLU A 22 -11.08 -1.30 -18.83
C GLU A 22 -10.54 -0.08 -18.06
N GLN A 23 -9.33 0.32 -18.47
CA GLN A 23 -8.69 1.57 -18.08
C GLN A 23 -9.55 2.76 -18.55
N THR A 24 -10.04 3.56 -17.61
CA THR A 24 -10.29 4.99 -17.84
C THR A 24 -9.38 5.76 -16.90
N GLN A 25 -8.32 6.31 -17.47
CA GLN A 25 -7.29 7.11 -16.81
C GLN A 25 -7.82 8.55 -16.68
N PRO A 26 -7.96 9.14 -15.48
CA PRO A 26 -7.86 10.58 -15.33
C PRO A 26 -6.37 10.92 -15.33
N GLN A 27 -5.88 11.44 -16.45
CA GLN A 27 -4.56 12.08 -16.53
C GLN A 27 -4.62 13.36 -15.69
N GLY A 28 -4.27 13.23 -14.41
CA GLY A 28 -3.96 14.35 -13.53
C GLY A 28 -2.47 14.68 -13.60
N PRO A 29 -2.06 15.92 -13.30
CA PRO A 29 -0.66 16.38 -13.36
C PRO A 29 0.30 15.69 -12.37
N ALA A 30 -0.14 14.62 -11.70
CA ALA A 30 0.66 13.78 -10.83
C ALA A 30 1.37 12.62 -11.58
N ASP A 31 0.94 12.29 -12.80
CA ASP A 31 1.55 11.21 -13.61
C ASP A 31 2.92 11.62 -14.21
N GLU A 32 3.22 12.92 -14.21
CA GLU A 32 4.39 13.53 -14.86
C GLU A 32 5.45 14.01 -13.87
N VAL A 33 5.28 13.73 -12.57
CA VAL A 33 6.40 13.79 -11.62
C VAL A 33 7.28 12.57 -11.87
N GLN A 34 8.04 12.69 -12.95
CA GLN A 34 9.39 12.17 -13.05
C GLN A 34 9.54 10.67 -12.81
N LEU A 35 9.17 9.89 -13.84
CA LEU A 35 9.98 8.73 -14.24
C LEU A 35 11.41 9.14 -14.70
N GLN A 36 11.83 10.39 -14.45
CA GLN A 36 12.99 11.09 -14.98
C GLN A 36 13.93 11.52 -13.86
N ALA A 37 14.69 10.59 -13.26
CA ALA A 37 15.92 10.95 -12.54
C ALA A 37 16.86 9.77 -12.29
N GLY A 38 16.96 8.77 -13.19
CA GLY A 38 18.07 7.78 -13.15
C GLY A 38 18.31 7.03 -11.82
N GLY A 39 17.34 7.03 -10.91
CA GLY A 39 17.38 6.38 -9.61
C GLY A 39 16.63 5.05 -9.65
N ASN A 40 17.05 4.10 -8.82
CA ASN A 40 16.43 2.79 -8.72
C ASN A 40 14.91 2.96 -8.51
N LEU A 41 14.11 2.20 -9.27
CA LEU A 41 12.65 2.18 -9.17
C LEU A 41 12.18 1.92 -7.73
N ALA A 42 12.96 1.15 -6.97
CA ALA A 42 12.70 0.89 -5.57
C ALA A 42 12.74 2.18 -4.74
N ASP A 43 13.85 2.93 -4.81
CA ASP A 43 14.08 4.13 -4.01
C ASP A 43 12.99 5.20 -4.25
N GLN A 44 12.60 5.40 -5.51
CA GLN A 44 11.55 6.37 -5.86
C GLN A 44 10.18 5.97 -5.30
N HIS A 45 9.84 4.69 -5.38
CA HIS A 45 8.55 4.20 -4.92
C HIS A 45 8.49 4.11 -3.38
N GLN A 46 9.60 3.77 -2.72
CA GLN A 46 9.75 3.84 -1.27
C GLN A 46 9.54 5.27 -0.77
N ALA A 47 10.22 6.25 -1.37
CA ALA A 47 10.07 7.66 -1.03
C ALA A 47 8.63 8.15 -1.19
N LEU A 48 7.95 7.73 -2.26
CA LEU A 48 6.55 8.09 -2.50
C LEU A 48 5.60 7.51 -1.45
N VAL A 49 5.74 6.23 -1.08
CA VAL A 49 4.91 5.61 -0.04
C VAL A 49 5.13 6.30 1.30
N LEU A 50 6.39 6.51 1.68
CA LEU A 50 6.72 7.17 2.95
C LEU A 50 6.17 8.59 2.98
N HIS A 51 6.30 9.35 1.88
CA HIS A 51 5.75 10.69 1.76
C HIS A 51 4.22 10.72 1.98
N VAL A 52 3.47 9.77 1.41
CA VAL A 52 2.02 9.69 1.63
C VAL A 52 1.69 9.41 3.10
N LEU A 53 2.45 8.53 3.75
CA LEU A 53 2.26 8.23 5.17
C LEU A 53 2.58 9.44 6.05
N GLU A 54 3.66 10.18 5.76
CA GLU A 54 4.02 11.42 6.45
C GLU A 54 2.94 12.49 6.29
N GLN A 55 2.40 12.66 5.09
CA GLN A 55 1.28 13.58 4.87
C GLN A 55 0.05 13.21 5.70
N ARG A 56 -0.25 11.91 5.83
CA ARG A 56 -1.35 11.46 6.69
C ARG A 56 -1.02 11.68 8.17
N ALA A 57 0.21 11.38 8.57
CA ALA A 57 0.71 11.57 9.93
C ALA A 57 0.60 13.02 10.40
N ALA A 58 0.76 14.00 9.50
CA ALA A 58 0.59 15.42 9.81
C ALA A 58 -0.83 15.78 10.29
N SER A 59 -1.83 14.93 10.01
CA SER A 59 -3.21 15.10 10.49
C SER A 59 -3.49 14.35 11.79
N VAL A 60 -2.51 13.62 12.33
CA VAL A 60 -2.62 12.92 13.61
C VAL A 60 -2.25 13.90 14.74
N PRO A 61 -3.01 13.94 15.84
CA PRO A 61 -2.72 14.84 16.95
C PRO A 61 -1.34 14.62 17.60
N ALA A 62 -0.72 15.71 18.05
CA ALA A 62 0.67 15.73 18.51
C ALA A 62 0.93 14.89 19.77
N GLU A 63 -0.11 14.63 20.58
CA GLU A 63 -0.04 13.70 21.72
C GLU A 63 0.31 12.26 21.31
N ASN A 64 0.13 11.91 20.03
CA ASN A 64 0.50 10.61 19.48
C ASN A 64 1.84 10.61 18.73
N ALA A 65 2.68 11.65 18.90
CA ALA A 65 3.92 11.82 18.13
C ALA A 65 4.85 10.61 18.18
N ASP A 66 5.03 9.99 19.36
CA ASP A 66 5.88 8.79 19.50
C ASP A 66 5.30 7.59 18.74
N THR A 67 3.98 7.40 18.79
CA THR A 67 3.29 6.32 18.08
C THR A 67 3.33 6.54 16.57
N VAL A 68 3.20 7.79 16.13
CA VAL A 68 3.34 8.18 14.71
C VAL A 68 4.76 7.88 14.23
N ALA A 69 5.79 8.27 15.00
CA ALA A 69 7.18 7.98 14.66
C ALA A 69 7.44 6.46 14.57
N ALA A 70 6.87 5.67 15.48
CA ALA A 70 6.97 4.21 15.43
C ALA A 70 6.31 3.61 14.17
N ILE A 71 5.13 4.10 13.78
CA ILE A 71 4.44 3.65 12.55
C ILE A 71 5.25 4.00 11.29
N LEU A 72 5.79 5.21 11.22
CA LEU A 72 6.60 5.64 10.07
C LEU A 72 7.90 4.84 9.99
N GLY A 73 8.61 4.67 11.11
CA GLY A 73 9.86 3.89 11.15
C GLY A 73 9.64 2.41 10.80
N GLU A 74 8.56 1.81 11.28
CA GLU A 74 8.20 0.43 10.91
C GLU A 74 7.82 0.32 9.43
N SER A 75 7.10 1.31 8.89
CA SER A 75 6.75 1.34 7.47
C SER A 75 8.00 1.48 6.59
N GLU A 76 8.93 2.36 6.97
CA GLU A 76 10.22 2.51 6.29
C GLU A 76 11.01 1.19 6.30
N HIS A 77 11.14 0.54 7.46
CA HIS A 77 11.84 -0.73 7.60
C HIS A 77 11.23 -1.84 6.71
N GLN A 78 9.90 -1.93 6.64
CA GLN A 78 9.24 -2.90 5.77
C GLN A 78 9.44 -2.58 4.28
N LEU A 79 9.46 -1.30 3.89
CA LEU A 79 9.76 -0.90 2.51
C LEU A 79 11.20 -1.27 2.11
N GLU A 80 12.17 -1.08 3.00
CA GLU A 80 13.55 -1.52 2.78
C GLU A 80 13.63 -3.04 2.60
N ALA A 81 12.88 -3.81 3.40
CA ALA A 81 12.79 -5.26 3.24
C ALA A 81 12.16 -5.66 1.89
N CYS A 82 11.11 -4.96 1.46
CA CYS A 82 10.51 -5.14 0.12
C CYS A 82 11.53 -4.87 -1.00
N ALA A 83 12.34 -3.81 -0.87
CA ALA A 83 13.36 -3.43 -1.84
C ALA A 83 14.52 -4.44 -1.87
N ALA A 84 14.95 -4.95 -0.72
CA ALA A 84 15.96 -6.00 -0.63
C ALA A 84 15.49 -7.29 -1.33
N ALA A 85 14.22 -7.68 -1.15
CA ALA A 85 13.65 -8.83 -1.85
C ALA A 85 13.61 -8.63 -3.38
N LEU A 86 13.33 -7.40 -3.85
CA LEU A 86 13.40 -7.05 -5.27
C LEU A 86 14.83 -7.18 -5.82
N ALA A 87 15.84 -6.70 -5.09
CA ALA A 87 17.24 -6.77 -5.53
C ALA A 87 17.69 -8.23 -5.74
N VAL A 88 17.24 -9.15 -4.89
CA VAL A 88 17.61 -10.57 -4.94
C VAL A 88 16.84 -11.33 -6.02
N HIS A 89 15.54 -11.09 -6.16
CA HIS A 89 14.66 -11.92 -6.98
C HIS A 89 14.17 -11.27 -8.29
N GLN A 90 14.41 -9.96 -8.48
CA GLN A 90 13.99 -9.17 -9.66
C GLN A 90 12.48 -9.25 -9.94
N GLN A 91 11.66 -9.61 -8.94
CA GLN A 91 10.21 -9.73 -9.08
C GLN A 91 9.51 -8.41 -8.79
N VAL A 92 9.42 -7.55 -9.81
CA VAL A 92 8.77 -6.23 -9.73
C VAL A 92 7.31 -6.32 -9.24
N TRP A 93 6.59 -7.39 -9.57
CA TRP A 93 5.21 -7.57 -9.09
C TRP A 93 5.15 -7.80 -7.57
N GLN A 94 6.05 -8.62 -7.02
CA GLN A 94 6.12 -8.84 -5.58
C GLN A 94 6.49 -7.55 -4.83
N TYR A 95 7.39 -6.74 -5.39
CA TYR A 95 7.72 -5.43 -4.85
C TYR A 95 6.49 -4.51 -4.77
N LYS A 96 5.70 -4.42 -5.85
CA LYS A 96 4.46 -3.62 -5.87
C LYS A 96 3.47 -4.10 -4.80
N VAL A 97 3.23 -5.41 -4.71
CA VAL A 97 2.32 -5.97 -3.70
C VAL A 97 2.80 -5.70 -2.28
N CYS A 98 4.10 -5.90 -2.02
CA CYS A 98 4.71 -5.67 -0.72
C CYS A 98 4.58 -4.20 -0.30
N THR A 99 5.00 -3.27 -1.16
CA THR A 99 4.90 -1.82 -0.89
C THR A 99 3.46 -1.33 -0.73
N SER A 100 2.50 -1.83 -1.51
CA SER A 100 1.08 -1.52 -1.32
C SER A 100 0.56 -2.02 0.02
N ALA A 101 0.97 -3.21 0.47
CA ALA A 101 0.58 -3.74 1.77
C ALA A 101 1.11 -2.86 2.92
N VAL A 102 2.37 -2.43 2.85
CA VAL A 102 2.97 -1.51 3.82
C VAL A 102 2.22 -0.18 3.86
N GLN A 103 1.91 0.39 2.68
CA GLN A 103 1.13 1.63 2.59
C GLN A 103 -0.26 1.49 3.24
N HIS A 104 -0.98 0.41 2.94
CA HIS A 104 -2.29 0.14 3.51
C HIS A 104 -2.23 -0.05 5.03
N GLN A 105 -1.22 -0.76 5.54
CA GLN A 105 -1.00 -0.97 6.96
C GLN A 105 -0.71 0.36 7.69
N GLY A 106 0.22 1.17 7.17
CA GLY A 106 0.56 2.47 7.74
C GLY A 106 -0.63 3.42 7.75
N MET A 107 -1.37 3.52 6.64
CA MET A 107 -2.59 4.33 6.58
C MET A 107 -3.65 3.86 7.57
N ALA A 108 -3.88 2.55 7.69
CA ALA A 108 -4.85 2.01 8.63
C ALA A 108 -4.48 2.35 10.09
N ALA A 109 -3.20 2.23 10.45
CA ALA A 109 -2.70 2.56 11.78
C ALA A 109 -2.86 4.05 12.10
N LEU A 110 -2.46 4.94 11.18
CA LEU A 110 -2.61 6.39 11.34
C LEU A 110 -4.08 6.81 11.41
N ASN A 111 -4.96 6.19 10.60
CA ASN A 111 -6.40 6.44 10.65
C ASN A 111 -6.99 6.02 12.01
N ALA A 112 -6.55 4.89 12.57
CA ALA A 112 -7.00 4.42 13.87
C ALA A 112 -6.59 5.41 14.97
N LEU A 113 -5.35 5.92 14.96
CA LEU A 113 -4.89 6.93 15.91
C LEU A 113 -5.69 8.23 15.84
N GLN A 114 -6.00 8.68 14.63
CA GLN A 114 -6.83 9.87 14.43
C GLN A 114 -8.28 9.64 14.91
N ALA A 115 -8.84 8.46 14.67
CA ALA A 115 -10.19 8.12 15.12
C ALA A 115 -10.30 8.04 16.66
N THR A 116 -9.27 7.53 17.34
CA THR A 116 -9.23 7.49 18.81
C THR A 116 -9.12 8.88 19.42
N ALA A 117 -8.47 9.83 18.74
CA ALA A 117 -8.36 11.20 19.23
C ALA A 117 -9.67 12.01 19.09
N GLY A 118 -10.52 11.65 18.12
CA GLY A 118 -11.85 12.26 17.96
C GLY A 118 -12.96 11.65 18.83
N ALA A 119 -12.66 10.57 19.57
CA ALA A 119 -13.61 9.86 20.44
C ALA A 119 -13.61 10.35 21.89
N VAL A 120 -12.85 11.42 22.19
CA VAL A 120 -12.74 12.10 23.50
C VAL A 120 -13.50 13.41 23.45
#